data_AF-A0A7W7IIL2-F1
#
_entry.id   AF-A0A7W7IIL2-F1
#
_cell.length_a   1.000
_cell.length_b   1.000
_cell.length_c   1.000
_cell.angle_alpha   90.00
_cell.angle_beta   90.00
_cell.angle_gamma   90.00
#
_symmetry.space_group_name_H-M   'P 1'
#
loop_
_entity.id
_entity.type
_entity.pdbx_description
1 polymer ?
#
loop_
_entity_poly.entity_id
_entity_poly.type
_entity_poly.pdbx_seq_one_letter_code
_entity_poly.pdbx_strand_id
1 'polypeptide(L)'
;MTISGAVSRASLAEAKERLEVVISSSAVAGGSGGSSPQNDTADLAELGGDLFAVLHLIDREHGLRRAVSDPARDGADKAQLVRILLEGKVSPAALGLVADVVRLRWSKPSELSDAVETLAVTAEAARAEADRRIDDLEDELFRFSRVVEREPELRGALAGPGLPEDRKLGLVTALLDGKVTPATMTLVTELVLRPRGRSLESGLAEYGRLVAQRRQRLVALVRTPVELSEAQRTRLAAVLATAYGHDVHLNIEIDPASIGGLSIEIGDEIIDGTIAGRLDDVRRRLGAG
;
A
#
# COMPACT_ATOMS: atom_id res chain seq x y z
N MET A 1 8.80 8.22 -6.24
CA MET A 1 7.84 9.12 -5.59
C MET A 1 8.60 9.86 -4.51
N THR A 2 8.35 11.15 -4.31
CA THR A 2 9.04 11.89 -3.24
C THR A 2 8.06 12.81 -2.56
N ILE A 3 7.47 12.31 -1.47
CA ILE A 3 6.62 13.10 -0.59
C ILE A 3 7.50 13.77 0.46
N SER A 4 7.80 15.04 0.23
CA SER A 4 8.82 15.77 1.01
C SER A 4 8.21 16.66 2.08
N GLY A 5 6.98 17.16 1.86
CA GLY A 5 6.28 18.04 2.81
C GLY A 5 5.68 17.30 4.01
N ALA A 6 5.78 17.89 5.21
CA ALA A 6 5.14 17.34 6.42
C ALA A 6 3.61 17.19 6.27
N VAL A 7 2.97 18.16 5.62
CA VAL A 7 1.54 18.13 5.29
C VAL A 7 1.23 16.94 4.38
N SER A 8 2.01 16.75 3.33
CA SER A 8 1.79 15.66 2.37
C SER A 8 2.07 14.28 2.97
N ARG A 9 3.00 14.17 3.93
CA ARG A 9 3.21 12.92 4.69
C ARG A 9 2.01 12.59 5.57
N ALA A 10 1.44 13.58 6.26
CA ALA A 10 0.23 13.38 7.06
C ALA A 10 -0.95 12.97 6.16
N SER A 11 -1.13 13.65 5.03
CA SER A 11 -2.14 13.30 4.03
C SER A 11 -1.94 11.88 3.47
N LEU A 12 -0.71 11.47 3.16
CA LEU A 12 -0.44 10.10 2.72
C LEU A 12 -0.79 9.08 3.82
N ALA A 13 -0.45 9.36 5.07
CA ALA A 13 -0.78 8.47 6.18
C ALA A 13 -2.30 8.29 6.32
N GLU A 14 -3.05 9.39 6.27
CA GLU A 14 -4.52 9.37 6.32
C GLU A 14 -5.13 8.65 5.10
N ALA A 15 -4.54 8.82 3.91
CA ALA A 15 -4.95 8.11 2.70
C ALA A 15 -4.70 6.60 2.79
N LYS A 16 -3.57 6.19 3.37
CA LYS A 16 -3.25 4.78 3.64
C LYS A 16 -4.23 4.18 4.65
N GLU A 17 -4.56 4.88 5.72
CA GLU A 17 -5.55 4.43 6.70
C GLU A 17 -6.92 4.19 6.05
N ARG A 18 -7.38 5.11 5.20
CA ARG A 18 -8.62 4.92 4.41
C ARG A 18 -8.55 3.70 3.50
N LEU A 19 -7.41 3.46 2.84
CA LEU A 19 -7.23 2.26 2.02
C LEU A 19 -7.34 0.99 2.86
N GLU A 20 -6.74 0.95 4.07
CA GLU A 20 -6.88 -0.24 4.93
C GLU A 20 -8.33 -0.49 5.35
N VAL A 21 -9.13 0.56 5.57
CA VAL A 21 -10.57 0.42 5.82
C VAL A 21 -11.28 -0.19 4.61
N VAL A 22 -10.95 0.24 3.39
CA VAL A 22 -11.51 -0.33 2.15
C VAL A 22 -11.12 -1.81 2.00
N ILE A 23 -9.84 -2.15 2.19
CA ILE A 23 -9.33 -3.53 2.11
C ILE A 23 -9.98 -4.43 3.18
N SER A 24 -10.13 -3.91 4.40
CA SER A 24 -10.80 -4.65 5.48
C SER A 24 -12.28 -4.86 5.18
N SER A 25 -12.95 -3.86 4.56
CA SER A 25 -14.36 -3.96 4.20
C SER A 25 -14.63 -4.97 3.08
N SER A 26 -13.72 -5.11 2.12
CA SER A 26 -13.82 -6.17 1.09
C SER A 26 -13.67 -7.55 1.72
N ALA A 27 -12.73 -7.72 2.66
CA ALA A 27 -12.57 -8.98 3.40
C ALA A 27 -13.79 -9.34 4.29
N VAL A 28 -14.40 -8.34 4.94
CA VAL A 28 -15.57 -8.55 5.84
C VAL A 28 -16.86 -8.80 5.06
N ALA A 29 -17.04 -8.18 3.89
CA ALA A 29 -18.19 -8.46 3.02
C ALA A 29 -18.26 -9.95 2.62
N GLY A 30 -17.11 -10.65 2.56
CA GLY A 30 -17.05 -12.09 2.34
C GLY A 30 -17.45 -12.98 3.53
N GLY A 31 -17.38 -12.46 4.76
CA GLY A 31 -17.61 -13.22 5.99
C GLY A 31 -19.09 -13.42 6.38
N SER A 32 -20.02 -12.64 5.82
CA SER A 32 -21.45 -12.69 6.19
C SER A 32 -22.34 -13.44 5.20
N GLY A 33 -21.79 -13.97 4.10
CA GLY A 33 -22.54 -14.75 3.12
C GLY A 33 -21.71 -15.29 1.97
N GLY A 34 -20.94 -16.35 2.22
CA GLY A 34 -20.52 -17.30 1.16
C GLY A 34 -19.61 -16.78 0.03
N SER A 35 -18.92 -15.64 0.18
CA SER A 35 -17.91 -15.24 -0.81
C SER A 35 -16.65 -16.07 -0.64
N SER A 36 -16.17 -16.68 -1.72
CA SER A 36 -14.91 -17.42 -1.71
C SER A 36 -13.72 -16.44 -1.66
N PRO A 37 -12.55 -16.83 -1.13
CA PRO A 37 -11.33 -16.00 -1.14
C PRO A 37 -10.94 -15.49 -2.54
N GLN A 38 -11.44 -16.14 -3.58
CA GLN A 38 -11.30 -15.74 -4.98
C GLN A 38 -12.00 -14.40 -5.31
N ASN A 39 -13.10 -14.05 -4.63
CA ASN A 39 -13.79 -12.77 -4.83
C ASN A 39 -13.00 -11.61 -4.23
N ASP A 40 -12.47 -11.76 -3.01
CA ASP A 40 -11.65 -10.73 -2.36
C ASP A 40 -10.42 -10.36 -3.21
N THR A 41 -9.79 -11.37 -3.82
CA THR A 41 -8.64 -11.17 -4.71
C THR A 41 -9.02 -10.49 -6.03
N ALA A 42 -10.25 -10.69 -6.51
CA ALA A 42 -10.76 -10.04 -7.71
C ALA A 42 -11.12 -8.57 -7.42
N ASP A 43 -11.75 -8.30 -6.28
CA ASP A 43 -12.09 -6.94 -5.84
C ASP A 43 -10.82 -6.10 -5.61
N LEU A 44 -9.77 -6.69 -5.03
CA LEU A 44 -8.48 -6.03 -4.85
C LEU A 44 -7.73 -5.80 -6.18
N ALA A 45 -7.86 -6.73 -7.14
CA ALA A 45 -7.37 -6.51 -8.51
C ALA A 45 -8.10 -5.35 -9.20
N GLU A 46 -9.42 -5.30 -9.10
CA GLU A 46 -10.22 -4.22 -9.67
C GLU A 46 -9.85 -2.87 -9.02
N LEU A 47 -9.74 -2.83 -7.68
CA LEU A 47 -9.30 -1.65 -6.94
C LEU A 47 -7.91 -1.16 -7.38
N GLY A 48 -6.92 -2.04 -7.46
CA GLY A 48 -5.56 -1.70 -7.89
C GLY A 48 -5.53 -1.16 -9.33
N GLY A 49 -6.18 -1.86 -10.25
CA GLY A 49 -6.31 -1.47 -11.65
C GLY A 49 -7.02 -0.13 -11.84
N ASP A 50 -8.12 0.11 -11.12
CA ASP A 50 -8.86 1.36 -11.15
C ASP A 50 -8.04 2.53 -10.62
N LEU A 51 -7.29 2.34 -9.53
CA LEU A 51 -6.43 3.40 -8.99
C LEU A 51 -5.31 3.77 -9.98
N PHE A 52 -4.72 2.81 -10.69
CA PHE A 52 -3.79 3.10 -11.79
C PHE A 52 -4.48 3.81 -12.96
N ALA A 53 -5.69 3.38 -13.36
CA ALA A 53 -6.44 4.04 -14.43
C ALA A 53 -6.76 5.51 -14.09
N VAL A 54 -7.14 5.79 -12.84
CA VAL A 54 -7.36 7.14 -12.34
C VAL A 54 -6.06 7.94 -12.31
N LEU A 55 -4.96 7.35 -11.86
CA LEU A 55 -3.63 7.98 -11.90
C LEU A 55 -3.27 8.39 -13.33
N HIS A 56 -3.46 7.51 -14.31
CA HIS A 56 -3.17 7.81 -15.72
C HIS A 56 -4.03 8.95 -16.24
N LEU A 57 -5.31 8.98 -15.87
CA LEU A 57 -6.21 10.07 -16.25
C LEU A 57 -5.73 11.40 -15.65
N ILE A 58 -5.38 11.43 -14.36
CA ILE A 58 -4.87 12.62 -13.68
C ILE A 58 -3.58 13.09 -14.35
N ASP A 59 -2.64 12.19 -14.65
CA ASP A 59 -1.36 12.57 -15.25
C ASP A 59 -1.49 13.05 -16.69
N ARG A 60 -2.41 12.47 -17.49
CA ARG A 60 -2.67 12.88 -18.87
C ARG A 60 -3.40 14.22 -18.94
N GLU A 61 -4.45 14.38 -18.16
CA GLU A 61 -5.36 15.52 -18.22
C GLU A 61 -4.89 16.65 -17.31
N HIS A 62 -4.08 17.57 -17.86
CA HIS A 62 -3.48 18.68 -17.13
C HIS A 62 -4.50 19.55 -16.39
N GLY A 63 -5.66 19.80 -17.02
CA GLY A 63 -6.76 20.55 -16.42
C GLY A 63 -7.36 19.84 -15.21
N LEU A 64 -7.55 18.52 -15.31
CA LEU A 64 -8.03 17.70 -14.20
C LEU A 64 -7.02 17.71 -13.05
N ARG A 65 -5.74 17.43 -13.34
CA ARG A 65 -4.66 17.43 -12.34
C ARG A 65 -4.65 18.73 -11.54
N ARG A 66 -4.68 19.86 -12.25
CA ARG A 66 -4.74 21.18 -11.60
C ARG A 66 -6.00 21.32 -10.75
N ALA A 67 -7.17 20.93 -11.25
CA ALA A 67 -8.43 21.06 -10.53
C ALA A 67 -8.48 20.23 -9.23
N VAL A 68 -7.92 19.01 -9.24
CA VAL A 68 -7.94 18.11 -8.07
C VAL A 68 -6.79 18.36 -7.09
N SER A 69 -5.71 19.02 -7.52
CA SER A 69 -4.58 19.34 -6.65
C SER A 69 -4.56 20.77 -6.12
N ASP A 70 -5.46 21.65 -6.58
CA ASP A 70 -5.48 23.07 -6.19
C ASP A 70 -5.78 23.21 -4.67
N PRO A 71 -4.85 23.76 -3.87
CA PRO A 71 -5.06 23.95 -2.44
C PRO A 71 -6.08 25.05 -2.11
N ALA A 72 -6.40 25.94 -3.05
CA ALA A 72 -7.38 27.00 -2.86
C ALA A 72 -8.83 26.54 -3.07
N ARG A 73 -9.02 25.36 -3.68
CA ARG A 73 -10.34 24.80 -3.99
C ARG A 73 -10.86 23.97 -2.81
N ASP A 74 -12.16 24.08 -2.53
CA ASP A 74 -12.77 23.31 -1.45
C ASP A 74 -12.63 21.80 -1.68
N GLY A 75 -12.41 21.05 -0.59
CA GLY A 75 -12.25 19.60 -0.64
C GLY A 75 -13.48 18.88 -1.19
N ALA A 76 -14.68 19.29 -0.77
CA ALA A 76 -15.93 18.68 -1.22
C ALA A 76 -16.17 18.94 -2.70
N ASP A 77 -15.84 20.14 -3.21
CA ASP A 77 -15.93 20.46 -4.63
C ASP A 77 -14.99 19.59 -5.47
N LYS A 78 -13.75 19.36 -5.01
CA LYS A 78 -12.80 18.46 -5.67
C LYS A 78 -13.32 17.02 -5.69
N ALA A 79 -13.83 16.53 -4.56
CA ALA A 79 -14.41 15.20 -4.45
C ALA A 79 -15.62 15.03 -5.37
N GLN A 80 -16.48 16.04 -5.46
CA GLN A 80 -17.66 16.03 -6.34
C GLN A 80 -17.28 16.01 -7.82
N LEU A 81 -16.25 16.77 -8.22
CA LEU A 81 -15.71 16.71 -9.58
C LEU A 81 -15.24 15.30 -9.93
N VAL A 82 -14.48 14.65 -9.04
CA VAL A 82 -14.02 13.27 -9.23
C VAL A 82 -15.20 12.32 -9.38
N ARG A 83 -16.23 12.42 -8.53
CA ARG A 83 -17.45 11.58 -8.62
C ARG A 83 -18.14 11.75 -9.97
N ILE A 84 -18.40 12.98 -10.39
CA ILE A 84 -19.08 13.25 -11.67
C ILE A 84 -18.31 12.66 -12.86
N LEU A 85 -16.97 12.71 -12.84
CA LEU A 85 -16.15 12.25 -13.96
C LEU A 85 -15.96 10.73 -14.00
N LEU A 86 -15.94 10.07 -12.84
CA LEU A 86 -15.54 8.66 -12.72
C LEU A 86 -16.68 7.72 -12.33
N GLU A 87 -17.87 8.25 -12.02
CA GLU A 87 -19.06 7.43 -11.75
C GLU A 87 -19.34 6.47 -12.93
N GLY A 88 -19.48 5.19 -12.60
CA GLY A 88 -19.68 4.12 -13.59
C GLY A 88 -18.46 3.82 -14.49
N LYS A 89 -17.29 4.41 -14.21
CA LYS A 89 -16.02 4.14 -14.92
C LYS A 89 -15.01 3.33 -14.10
N VAL A 90 -15.13 3.40 -12.79
CA VAL A 90 -14.32 2.67 -11.81
C VAL A 90 -15.24 2.12 -10.72
N SER A 91 -14.75 1.15 -9.97
CA SER A 91 -15.43 0.56 -8.82
C SER A 91 -15.80 1.62 -7.77
N PRO A 92 -16.90 1.42 -7.01
CA PRO A 92 -17.30 2.33 -5.93
C PRO A 92 -16.21 2.52 -4.87
N ALA A 93 -15.42 1.47 -4.60
CA ALA A 93 -14.31 1.49 -3.66
C ALA A 93 -13.20 2.43 -4.13
N ALA A 94 -12.75 2.31 -5.39
CA ALA A 94 -11.75 3.20 -5.97
C ALA A 94 -12.26 4.65 -6.03
N LEU A 95 -13.52 4.85 -6.44
CA LEU A 95 -14.13 6.18 -6.52
C LEU A 95 -14.18 6.86 -5.15
N GLY A 96 -14.62 6.15 -4.11
CA GLY A 96 -14.66 6.65 -2.73
C GLY A 96 -13.27 7.04 -2.23
N LEU A 97 -12.29 6.15 -2.41
CA LEU A 97 -10.92 6.37 -1.96
C LEU A 97 -10.27 7.58 -2.67
N VAL A 98 -10.39 7.69 -3.99
CA VAL A 98 -9.86 8.84 -4.74
C VAL A 98 -10.58 10.12 -4.34
N ALA A 99 -11.92 10.08 -4.19
CA ALA A 99 -12.70 11.23 -3.75
C ALA A 99 -12.23 11.74 -2.38
N ASP A 100 -11.79 10.86 -1.48
CA ASP A 100 -11.21 11.25 -0.20
C ASP A 100 -9.77 11.78 -0.33
N VAL A 101 -8.93 11.14 -1.15
CA VAL A 101 -7.54 11.56 -1.39
C VAL A 101 -7.47 12.99 -1.94
N VAL A 102 -8.38 13.37 -2.85
CA VAL A 102 -8.40 14.74 -3.41
C VAL A 102 -8.88 15.80 -2.41
N ARG A 103 -9.54 15.41 -1.32
CA ARG A 103 -9.93 16.33 -0.22
C ARG A 103 -8.74 16.74 0.62
N LEU A 104 -7.72 15.88 0.68
CA LEU A 104 -6.52 16.10 1.45
C LEU A 104 -5.68 17.25 0.90
N ARG A 105 -4.78 17.75 1.75
CA ARG A 105 -3.86 18.83 1.40
C ARG A 105 -2.55 18.26 0.92
N TRP A 106 -2.13 18.67 -0.27
CA TRP A 106 -0.88 18.26 -0.89
C TRP A 106 0.00 19.49 -1.10
N SER A 107 1.28 19.37 -0.75
CA SER A 107 2.24 20.47 -0.86
C SER A 107 2.61 20.72 -2.32
N LYS A 108 2.61 19.69 -3.16
CA LYS A 108 2.79 19.79 -4.62
C LYS A 108 1.72 19.01 -5.37
N PRO A 109 1.28 19.47 -6.56
CA PRO A 109 0.36 18.72 -7.41
C PRO A 109 0.79 17.28 -7.72
N SER A 110 2.09 17.05 -7.90
CA SER A 110 2.64 15.72 -8.17
C SER A 110 2.53 14.77 -6.97
N GLU A 111 2.49 15.29 -5.73
CA GLU A 111 2.41 14.45 -4.53
C GLU A 111 1.04 13.79 -4.37
N LEU A 112 -0.03 14.39 -4.93
CA LEU A 112 -1.35 13.74 -5.01
C LEU A 112 -1.28 12.52 -5.92
N SER A 113 -0.73 12.67 -7.13
CA SER A 113 -0.56 11.53 -8.06
C SER A 113 0.37 10.46 -7.45
N ASP A 114 1.47 10.86 -6.79
CA ASP A 114 2.36 9.93 -6.07
C ASP A 114 1.63 9.16 -4.96
N ALA A 115 0.69 9.80 -4.27
CA ALA A 115 -0.14 9.14 -3.28
C ALA A 115 -1.08 8.12 -3.91
N VAL A 116 -1.80 8.49 -4.99
CA VAL A 116 -2.67 7.55 -5.72
C VAL A 116 -1.88 6.34 -6.20
N GLU A 117 -0.70 6.55 -6.76
CA GLU A 117 0.19 5.46 -7.18
C GLU A 117 0.62 4.59 -5.98
N THR A 118 0.96 5.20 -4.84
CA THR A 118 1.28 4.44 -3.61
C THR A 118 0.11 3.55 -3.17
N LEU A 119 -1.12 4.06 -3.24
CA LEU A 119 -2.31 3.31 -2.87
C LEU A 119 -2.58 2.16 -3.86
N ALA A 120 -2.40 2.39 -5.17
CA ALA A 120 -2.55 1.35 -6.18
C ALA A 120 -1.56 0.20 -5.98
N VAL A 121 -0.28 0.50 -5.73
CA VAL A 121 0.74 -0.50 -5.42
C VAL A 121 0.42 -1.25 -4.11
N THR A 122 -0.09 -0.53 -3.12
CA THR A 122 -0.49 -1.13 -1.84
C THR A 122 -1.69 -2.06 -2.01
N ALA A 123 -2.64 -1.73 -2.89
CA ALA A 123 -3.78 -2.59 -3.23
C ALA A 123 -3.32 -3.87 -3.96
N GLU A 124 -2.37 -3.80 -4.88
CA GLU A 124 -1.78 -5.00 -5.51
C GLU A 124 -0.99 -5.86 -4.52
N ALA A 125 -0.29 -5.23 -3.57
CA ALA A 125 0.35 -5.95 -2.48
C ALA A 125 -0.68 -6.63 -1.57
N ALA A 126 -1.83 -5.98 -1.28
CA ALA A 126 -2.95 -6.56 -0.56
C ALA A 126 -3.57 -7.74 -1.30
N ARG A 127 -3.67 -7.65 -2.63
CA ARG A 127 -4.13 -8.73 -3.49
C ARG A 127 -3.23 -9.96 -3.37
N ALA A 128 -1.91 -9.75 -3.42
CA ALA A 128 -0.93 -10.82 -3.24
C ALA A 128 -0.96 -11.39 -1.81
N GLU A 129 -1.19 -10.56 -0.80
CA GLU A 129 -1.39 -10.98 0.60
C GLU A 129 -2.62 -11.88 0.76
N ALA A 130 -3.78 -11.48 0.20
CA ALA A 130 -5.00 -12.28 0.20
C ALA A 130 -4.82 -13.63 -0.51
N ASP A 131 -4.02 -13.65 -1.58
CA ASP A 131 -3.59 -14.85 -2.30
C ASP A 131 -2.54 -15.69 -1.53
N ARG A 132 -2.01 -15.21 -0.40
CA ARG A 132 -0.86 -15.78 0.34
C ARG A 132 0.42 -15.91 -0.51
N ARG A 133 0.62 -14.97 -1.42
CA ARG A 133 1.75 -14.89 -2.36
C ARG A 133 2.50 -13.56 -2.28
N ILE A 134 2.46 -12.88 -1.14
CA ILE A 134 3.20 -11.62 -0.95
C ILE A 134 4.71 -11.84 -0.92
N ASP A 135 5.18 -12.98 -0.38
CA ASP A 135 6.60 -13.37 -0.45
C ASP A 135 7.02 -13.58 -1.91
N ASP A 136 6.20 -14.26 -2.72
CA ASP A 136 6.45 -14.44 -4.16
C ASP A 136 6.53 -13.09 -4.87
N LEU A 137 5.60 -12.17 -4.60
CA LEU A 137 5.59 -10.82 -5.16
C LEU A 137 6.90 -10.05 -4.86
N GLU A 138 7.33 -10.06 -3.60
CA GLU A 138 8.58 -9.39 -3.18
C GLU A 138 9.79 -9.99 -3.91
N ASP A 139 9.90 -11.32 -3.91
CA ASP A 139 11.00 -12.04 -4.55
C ASP A 139 11.01 -11.85 -6.07
N GLU A 140 9.84 -11.84 -6.71
CA GLU A 140 9.71 -11.66 -8.16
C GLU A 140 10.12 -10.25 -8.59
N LEU A 141 9.69 -9.21 -7.87
CA LEU A 141 10.12 -7.83 -8.12
C LEU A 141 11.63 -7.69 -7.95
N PHE A 142 12.19 -8.29 -6.90
CA PHE A 142 13.63 -8.29 -6.69
C PHE A 142 14.38 -9.02 -7.81
N ARG A 143 13.96 -10.23 -8.18
CA ARG A 143 14.54 -11.01 -9.28
C ARG A 143 14.48 -10.25 -10.60
N PHE A 144 13.34 -9.64 -10.92
CA PHE A 144 13.19 -8.86 -12.15
C PHE A 144 14.13 -7.64 -12.17
N SER A 145 14.25 -6.92 -11.05
CA SER A 145 15.20 -5.82 -10.90
C SER A 145 16.64 -6.26 -11.18
N ARG A 146 17.06 -7.42 -10.65
CA ARG A 146 18.40 -7.99 -10.91
C ARG A 146 18.61 -8.37 -12.38
N VAL A 147 17.57 -8.84 -13.07
CA VAL A 147 17.64 -9.16 -14.51
C VAL A 147 17.80 -7.89 -15.33
N VAL A 148 16.98 -6.87 -15.08
CA VAL A 148 17.07 -5.56 -15.76
C VAL A 148 18.42 -4.89 -15.53
N GLU A 149 18.97 -4.99 -14.31
CA GLU A 149 20.30 -4.46 -13.99
C GLU A 149 21.40 -5.17 -14.81
N ARG A 150 21.32 -6.49 -14.94
CA ARG A 150 22.33 -7.31 -15.63
C ARG A 150 22.25 -7.29 -17.15
N GLU A 151 21.09 -6.93 -17.72
CA GLU A 151 20.82 -6.99 -19.16
C GLU A 151 20.59 -5.58 -19.75
N PRO A 152 21.65 -4.89 -20.22
CA PRO A 152 21.54 -3.53 -20.74
C PRO A 152 20.63 -3.37 -21.95
N GLU A 153 20.60 -4.36 -22.83
CA GLU A 153 19.74 -4.35 -24.02
C GLU A 153 18.26 -4.44 -23.62
N LEU A 154 17.93 -5.31 -22.65
CA LEU A 154 16.58 -5.42 -22.11
C LEU A 154 16.14 -4.13 -21.42
N ARG A 155 17.01 -3.56 -20.57
CA ARG A 155 16.76 -2.27 -19.92
C ARG A 155 16.51 -1.18 -20.96
N GLY A 156 17.34 -1.10 -21.99
CA GLY A 156 17.19 -0.14 -23.09
C GLY A 156 15.86 -0.30 -23.83
N ALA A 157 15.44 -1.53 -24.09
CA ALA A 157 14.17 -1.83 -24.76
C ALA A 157 12.95 -1.45 -23.90
N LEU A 158 13.00 -1.72 -22.59
CA LEU A 158 11.88 -1.44 -21.67
C LEU A 158 11.81 0.05 -21.28
N ALA A 159 12.94 0.68 -20.96
CA ALA A 159 13.00 2.07 -20.51
C ALA A 159 13.02 3.07 -21.67
N GLY A 160 13.45 2.67 -22.86
CA GLY A 160 13.62 3.58 -24.00
C GLY A 160 12.29 4.06 -24.59
N PRO A 161 12.21 5.29 -25.12
CA PRO A 161 11.02 5.80 -25.81
C PRO A 161 10.86 5.23 -27.23
N GLY A 162 11.87 4.52 -27.75
CA GLY A 162 11.90 4.03 -29.13
C GLY A 162 11.02 2.82 -29.41
N LEU A 163 10.49 2.15 -28.37
CA LEU A 163 9.63 0.97 -28.53
C LEU A 163 8.17 1.34 -28.22
N PRO A 164 7.22 1.09 -29.15
CA PRO A 164 5.80 1.32 -28.91
C PRO A 164 5.27 0.54 -27.69
N GLU A 165 4.23 1.06 -27.04
CA GLU A 165 3.65 0.47 -25.82
C GLU A 165 3.24 -1.00 -26.00
N ASP A 166 2.56 -1.34 -27.11
CA ASP A 166 2.15 -2.71 -27.41
C ASP A 166 3.35 -3.68 -27.50
N ARG A 167 4.48 -3.20 -28.00
CA ARG A 167 5.71 -3.99 -28.13
C ARG A 167 6.41 -4.15 -26.79
N LYS A 168 6.38 -3.13 -25.93
CA LYS A 168 6.85 -3.23 -24.54
C LYS A 168 6.01 -4.23 -23.75
N LEU A 169 4.69 -4.13 -23.87
CA LEU A 169 3.76 -5.06 -23.22
C LEU A 169 3.99 -6.50 -23.70
N GLY A 170 4.17 -6.69 -25.01
CA GLY A 170 4.51 -8.00 -25.57
C GLY A 170 5.82 -8.56 -25.04
N LEU A 171 6.84 -7.71 -24.84
CA LEU A 171 8.12 -8.12 -24.26
C LEU A 171 7.98 -8.50 -22.77
N VAL A 172 7.29 -7.69 -21.97
CA VAL A 172 7.03 -7.99 -20.55
C VAL A 172 6.24 -9.29 -20.41
N THR A 173 5.19 -9.46 -21.21
CA THR A 173 4.37 -10.68 -21.23
C THR A 173 5.22 -11.89 -21.60
N ALA A 174 6.00 -11.84 -22.67
CA ALA A 174 6.85 -12.96 -23.08
C ALA A 174 7.91 -13.33 -22.01
N LEU A 175 8.38 -12.37 -21.22
CA LEU A 175 9.37 -12.61 -20.17
C LEU A 175 8.74 -13.23 -18.93
N LEU A 176 7.55 -12.76 -18.52
CA LEU A 176 6.99 -13.01 -17.19
C LEU A 176 5.76 -13.91 -17.17
N ASP A 177 5.05 -14.07 -18.29
CA ASP A 177 3.82 -14.86 -18.35
C ASP A 177 4.04 -16.30 -17.89
N GLY A 178 3.14 -16.79 -17.04
CA GLY A 178 3.23 -18.09 -16.38
C GLY A 178 4.38 -18.27 -15.37
N LYS A 179 5.21 -17.24 -15.13
CA LYS A 179 6.37 -17.32 -14.22
C LYS A 179 6.27 -16.43 -12.98
N VAL A 180 5.32 -15.50 -12.98
CA VAL A 180 5.14 -14.54 -11.88
C VAL A 180 3.68 -14.49 -11.42
N THR A 181 3.45 -13.97 -10.22
CA THR A 181 2.11 -13.66 -9.75
C THR A 181 1.43 -12.59 -10.61
N PRO A 182 0.09 -12.55 -10.69
CA PRO A 182 -0.63 -11.49 -11.40
C PRO A 182 -0.29 -10.09 -10.89
N ALA A 183 0.00 -9.89 -9.59
CA ALA A 183 0.35 -8.59 -9.02
C ALA A 183 1.70 -8.15 -9.55
N THR A 184 2.69 -9.05 -9.61
CA THR A 184 3.98 -8.75 -10.22
C THR A 184 3.80 -8.33 -11.67
N MET A 185 2.99 -9.07 -12.44
CA MET A 185 2.72 -8.72 -13.84
C MET A 185 2.12 -7.31 -13.95
N THR A 186 1.12 -6.98 -13.14
CA THR A 186 0.50 -5.64 -13.09
C THR A 186 1.53 -4.57 -12.76
N LEU A 187 2.25 -4.72 -11.66
CA LEU A 187 3.22 -3.74 -11.16
C LEU A 187 4.39 -3.51 -12.13
N VAL A 188 4.94 -4.58 -12.72
CA VAL A 188 6.02 -4.45 -13.70
C VAL A 188 5.52 -3.79 -14.98
N THR A 189 4.34 -4.20 -15.47
CA THR A 189 3.73 -3.61 -16.67
C THR A 189 3.51 -2.11 -16.48
N GLU A 190 2.96 -1.72 -15.33
CA GLU A 190 2.73 -0.32 -14.99
C GLU A 190 4.03 0.50 -15.01
N LEU A 191 5.09 0.04 -14.36
CA LEU A 191 6.38 0.74 -14.36
C LEU A 191 6.99 0.87 -15.76
N VAL A 192 6.84 -0.15 -16.62
CA VAL A 192 7.39 -0.15 -17.97
C VAL A 192 6.63 0.81 -18.89
N LEU A 193 5.30 0.87 -18.76
CA LEU A 193 4.46 1.70 -19.62
C LEU A 193 4.35 3.14 -19.12
N ARG A 194 4.38 3.35 -17.80
CA ARG A 194 4.15 4.64 -17.14
C ARG A 194 5.20 4.88 -16.04
N PRO A 195 6.48 5.07 -16.40
CA PRO A 195 7.55 5.24 -15.39
C PRO A 195 7.49 6.58 -14.64
N ARG A 196 6.61 7.52 -15.06
CA ARG A 196 6.43 8.85 -14.46
C ARG A 196 7.75 9.62 -14.24
N GLY A 197 8.66 9.50 -15.22
CA GLY A 197 9.97 10.16 -15.22
C GLY A 197 11.08 9.47 -14.40
N ARG A 198 10.80 8.31 -13.79
CA ARG A 198 11.80 7.50 -13.07
C ARG A 198 12.51 6.54 -14.02
N SER A 199 13.70 6.07 -13.62
CA SER A 199 14.28 4.88 -14.24
C SER A 199 13.51 3.63 -13.79
N LEU A 200 13.58 2.55 -14.58
CA LEU A 200 12.92 1.29 -14.25
C LEU A 200 13.45 0.71 -12.92
N GLU A 201 14.76 0.82 -12.67
CA GLU A 201 15.40 0.36 -11.44
C GLU A 201 14.89 1.13 -10.22
N SER A 202 14.80 2.47 -10.34
CA SER A 202 14.27 3.31 -9.26
C SER A 202 12.80 3.01 -8.99
N GLY A 203 12.01 2.74 -10.02
CA GLY A 203 10.60 2.35 -9.88
C GLY A 203 10.44 0.99 -9.20
N LEU A 204 11.22 0.00 -9.62
CA LEU A 204 11.19 -1.35 -9.03
C LEU A 204 11.64 -1.35 -7.57
N ALA A 205 12.69 -0.60 -7.24
CA ALA A 205 13.14 -0.45 -5.85
C ALA A 205 12.06 0.20 -4.98
N GLU A 206 11.34 1.17 -5.51
CA GLU A 206 10.25 1.83 -4.80
C GLU A 206 9.03 0.92 -4.59
N TYR A 207 8.62 0.17 -5.61
CA TYR A 207 7.52 -0.79 -5.48
C TYR A 207 7.90 -1.92 -4.54
N GLY A 208 9.12 -2.45 -4.64
CA GLY A 208 9.65 -3.44 -3.70
C GLY A 208 9.62 -2.94 -2.25
N ARG A 209 9.99 -1.67 -2.01
CA ARG A 209 9.88 -1.06 -0.68
C ARG A 209 8.43 -1.01 -0.18
N LEU A 210 7.46 -0.66 -1.03
CA LEU A 210 6.04 -0.62 -0.65
C LEU A 210 5.48 -2.02 -0.36
N VAL A 211 5.84 -3.01 -1.17
CA VAL A 211 5.46 -4.42 -0.95
C VAL A 211 6.06 -4.93 0.36
N ALA A 212 7.36 -4.69 0.60
CA ALA A 212 8.03 -5.08 1.84
C ALA A 212 7.40 -4.43 3.07
N GLN A 213 7.05 -3.13 2.98
CA GLN A 213 6.33 -2.44 4.06
C GLN A 213 5.00 -3.10 4.40
N ARG A 214 4.25 -3.54 3.39
CA ARG A 214 2.99 -4.24 3.63
C ARG A 214 3.21 -5.62 4.23
N ARG A 215 4.17 -6.38 3.70
CA ARG A 215 4.56 -7.69 4.23
C ARG A 215 5.00 -7.63 5.69
N GLN A 216 5.73 -6.59 6.08
CA GLN A 216 6.15 -6.39 7.48
C GLN A 216 4.98 -6.24 8.46
N ARG A 217 3.77 -5.87 7.99
CA ARG A 217 2.57 -5.80 8.84
C ARG A 217 2.05 -7.20 9.23
N LEU A 218 2.48 -8.25 8.53
CA LEU A 218 2.16 -9.63 8.86
C LEU A 218 2.93 -10.15 10.09
N VAL A 219 3.94 -9.42 10.57
CA VAL A 219 4.76 -9.85 11.71
C VAL A 219 4.59 -8.86 12.86
N ALA A 220 4.15 -9.36 14.00
CA ALA A 220 4.13 -8.62 15.26
C ALA A 220 5.30 -9.04 16.14
N LEU A 221 6.20 -8.11 16.42
CA LEU A 221 7.23 -8.27 17.42
C LEU A 221 6.67 -7.92 18.80
N VAL A 222 6.57 -8.91 19.67
CA VAL A 222 6.02 -8.77 21.02
C VAL A 222 7.15 -8.84 22.03
N ARG A 223 7.44 -7.72 22.71
CA ARG A 223 8.39 -7.65 23.81
C ARG A 223 7.68 -7.76 25.15
N THR A 224 8.11 -8.70 25.97
CA THR A 224 7.51 -8.97 27.28
C THR A 224 8.56 -9.44 28.29
N PRO A 225 8.43 -9.11 29.58
CA PRO A 225 9.39 -9.56 30.60
C PRO A 225 9.25 -11.04 30.98
N VAL A 226 8.15 -11.70 30.59
CA VAL A 226 7.85 -13.08 30.96
C VAL A 226 7.39 -13.88 29.74
N GLU A 227 7.68 -15.17 29.74
CA GLU A 227 7.21 -16.07 28.69
C GLU A 227 5.67 -16.14 28.69
N LEU A 228 5.07 -16.03 27.50
CA LEU A 228 3.63 -16.14 27.32
C LEU A 228 3.24 -17.61 27.23
N SER A 229 2.17 -17.99 27.94
CA SER A 229 1.55 -19.31 27.72
C SER A 229 0.92 -19.42 26.33
N GLU A 230 0.78 -20.63 25.81
CA GLU A 230 0.13 -20.89 24.50
C GLU A 230 -1.29 -20.30 24.42
N ALA A 231 -2.04 -20.32 25.53
CA ALA A 231 -3.36 -19.70 25.59
C ALA A 231 -3.30 -18.17 25.43
N GLN A 232 -2.31 -17.51 26.04
CA GLN A 232 -2.09 -16.07 25.90
C GLN A 232 -1.62 -15.71 24.49
N ARG A 233 -0.71 -16.51 23.91
CA ARG A 233 -0.22 -16.35 22.54
C ARG A 233 -1.37 -16.45 21.53
N THR A 234 -2.21 -17.47 21.66
CA THR A 234 -3.38 -17.68 20.78
C THR A 234 -4.37 -16.52 20.91
N ARG A 235 -4.65 -16.07 22.13
CA ARG A 235 -5.54 -14.93 22.35
C ARG A 235 -4.98 -13.63 21.77
N LEU A 236 -3.68 -13.39 21.92
CA LEU A 236 -3.02 -12.20 21.36
C LEU A 236 -3.07 -12.22 19.83
N ALA A 237 -2.74 -13.35 19.21
CA ALA A 237 -2.81 -13.52 17.76
C ALA A 237 -4.23 -13.26 17.25
N ALA A 238 -5.26 -13.80 17.92
CA ALA A 238 -6.65 -13.58 17.52
C ALA A 238 -7.09 -12.11 17.66
N VAL A 239 -6.65 -11.42 18.71
CA VAL A 239 -6.94 -9.98 18.90
C VAL A 239 -6.29 -9.15 17.80
N LEU A 240 -5.01 -9.41 17.49
CA LEU A 240 -4.32 -8.70 16.42
C LEU A 240 -4.93 -9.04 15.05
N ALA A 241 -5.24 -10.31 14.79
CA ALA A 241 -5.86 -10.70 13.53
C ALA A 241 -7.23 -10.02 13.32
N THR A 242 -8.01 -9.87 14.40
CA THR A 242 -9.28 -9.13 14.34
C THR A 242 -9.06 -7.63 14.13
N ALA A 243 -8.04 -7.05 14.77
CA ALA A 243 -7.75 -5.62 14.67
C ALA A 243 -7.20 -5.21 13.30
N TYR A 244 -6.38 -6.07 12.68
CA TYR A 244 -5.70 -5.80 11.41
C TYR A 244 -6.37 -6.46 10.19
N GLY A 245 -7.34 -7.35 10.41
CA GLY A 245 -8.12 -8.00 9.36
C GLY A 245 -7.40 -9.15 8.63
N HIS A 246 -6.23 -9.59 9.10
CA HIS A 246 -5.43 -10.67 8.53
C HIS A 246 -4.62 -11.41 9.61
N ASP A 247 -4.18 -12.62 9.31
CA ASP A 247 -3.37 -13.41 10.26
C ASP A 247 -2.01 -12.74 10.50
N VAL A 248 -1.66 -12.54 11.78
CA VAL A 248 -0.39 -11.93 12.20
C VAL A 248 0.50 -12.97 12.87
N HIS A 249 1.72 -13.11 12.35
CA HIS A 249 2.77 -13.94 12.94
C HIS A 249 3.39 -13.25 14.15
N LEU A 250 3.23 -13.86 15.33
CA LEU A 250 3.84 -13.37 16.57
C LEU A 250 5.29 -13.84 16.67
N ASN A 251 6.23 -12.89 16.71
CA ASN A 251 7.61 -13.09 17.15
C ASN A 251 7.74 -12.55 18.59
N ILE A 252 7.99 -13.43 19.57
CA ILE A 252 8.02 -13.05 20.99
C ILE A 252 9.47 -12.93 21.44
N GLU A 253 9.86 -11.74 21.91
CA GLU A 253 11.16 -11.48 22.52
C GLU A 253 11.00 -11.26 24.03
N ILE A 254 11.76 -12.03 24.81
CA ILE A 254 11.81 -11.86 26.27
C ILE A 254 12.77 -10.72 26.59
N ASP A 255 12.24 -9.61 27.11
CA ASP A 255 13.01 -8.45 27.57
C ASP A 255 12.84 -8.26 29.09
N PRO A 256 13.79 -8.77 29.91
CA PRO A 256 13.73 -8.64 31.36
C PRO A 256 13.85 -7.20 31.87
N ALA A 257 14.30 -6.25 31.05
CA ALA A 257 14.41 -4.84 31.44
C ALA A 257 13.05 -4.11 31.41
N SER A 258 12.06 -4.66 30.69
CA SER A 258 10.71 -4.13 30.63
C SER A 258 9.98 -4.31 31.98
N ILE A 259 9.61 -3.19 32.61
CA ILE A 259 8.90 -3.19 33.90
C ILE A 259 7.41 -3.51 33.65
N GLY A 260 7.10 -4.79 33.41
CA GLY A 260 5.73 -5.30 33.30
C GLY A 260 4.93 -4.84 32.06
N GLY A 261 3.97 -5.66 31.65
CA GLY A 261 3.13 -5.42 30.47
C GLY A 261 3.70 -6.03 29.19
N LEU A 262 3.28 -5.49 28.05
CA LEU A 262 3.62 -5.96 26.71
C LEU A 262 3.79 -4.76 25.78
N SER A 263 4.83 -4.79 24.95
CA SER A 263 5.02 -3.85 23.84
C SER A 263 4.92 -4.64 22.54
N ILE A 264 4.12 -4.16 21.61
CA ILE A 264 3.88 -4.82 20.32
C ILE A 264 4.31 -3.86 19.21
N GLU A 265 5.17 -4.32 18.32
CA GLU A 265 5.65 -3.57 17.15
C GLU A 265 5.21 -4.31 15.88
N ILE A 266 4.47 -3.63 14.99
CA ILE A 266 3.93 -4.18 13.74
C ILE A 266 4.19 -3.17 12.62
N GLY A 267 5.03 -3.54 11.65
CA GLY A 267 5.48 -2.59 10.62
C GLY A 267 6.11 -1.34 11.25
N ASP A 268 5.50 -0.17 11.02
CA ASP A 268 5.93 1.12 11.57
C ASP A 268 5.17 1.53 12.87
N GLU A 269 4.27 0.68 13.38
CA GLU A 269 3.41 0.98 14.52
C GLU A 269 3.92 0.30 15.80
N ILE A 270 3.94 1.05 16.91
CA ILE A 270 4.30 0.53 18.24
C ILE A 270 3.12 0.75 19.20
N ILE A 271 2.60 -0.33 19.73
CA ILE A 271 1.58 -0.36 20.78
C ILE A 271 2.28 -0.68 22.11
N ASP A 272 2.53 0.36 22.91
CA ASP A 272 3.16 0.22 24.22
C ASP A 272 2.12 0.05 25.34
N GLY A 273 1.98 -1.18 25.82
CA GLY A 273 1.17 -1.55 26.98
C GLY A 273 1.99 -1.71 28.27
N THR A 274 3.26 -1.29 28.31
CA THR A 274 4.12 -1.46 29.48
C THR A 274 3.78 -0.51 30.62
N ILE A 275 4.12 -0.88 31.86
CA ILE A 275 3.90 0.00 33.03
C ILE A 275 4.80 1.23 32.94
N ALA A 276 6.03 1.07 32.43
CA ALA A 276 6.95 2.16 32.16
C ALA A 276 6.34 3.19 31.17
N GLY A 277 5.81 2.71 30.04
CA GLY A 277 5.15 3.57 29.05
C GLY A 277 3.95 4.33 29.63
N ARG A 278 3.13 3.68 30.46
CA ARG A 278 2.01 4.34 31.15
C ARG A 278 2.47 5.41 32.15
N LEU A 279 3.55 5.16 32.88
CA LEU A 279 4.08 6.11 33.86
C LEU A 279 4.70 7.35 33.18
N ASP A 280 5.41 7.14 32.07
CA ASP A 280 5.96 8.23 31.26
C ASP A 280 4.86 9.07 30.60
N ASP A 281 3.77 8.46 30.14
CA ASP A 281 2.64 9.20 29.57
C ASP A 281 1.92 10.05 30.62
N VAL A 282 1.74 9.53 31.84
CA VAL A 282 1.22 10.30 32.98
C VAL A 282 2.17 11.44 33.33
N ARG A 283 3.48 11.20 33.38
CA ARG A 283 4.48 12.23 33.68
C ARG A 283 4.50 13.34 32.62
N ARG A 284 4.38 13.01 31.33
CA ARG A 284 4.25 14.00 30.25
C ARG A 284 2.99 14.85 30.38
N ARG A 285 1.85 14.24 30.72
CA ARG A 285 0.58 14.95 30.90
C ARG A 285 0.59 15.85 32.14
N LEU A 286 1.34 15.50 33.18
CA LEU A 286 1.46 16.29 34.41
C LEU A 286 2.58 17.35 34.36
N GLY A 287 3.59 17.20 33.49
CA GLY A 287 4.69 18.16 33.32
C GLY A 287 4.43 19.28 32.31
N ALA A 288 3.28 19.26 31.62
CA ALA A 288 2.87 20.27 30.64
C ALA A 288 1.78 21.23 31.18
N GLY A 289 1.62 21.32 32.51
CA GLY A 289 0.70 22.22 33.21
C GLY A 289 1.42 23.29 34.01
#